data_AF-A0A8S9QQV7-F1
#
_entry.id   AF-A0A8S9QQV7-F1
#
_cell.length_a   1.000
_cell.length_b   1.000
_cell.length_c   1.000
_cell.angle_alpha   90.00
_cell.angle_beta   90.00
_cell.angle_gamma   90.00
#
_symmetry.space_group_name_H-M   'P 1'
#
loop_
_entity.id
_entity.type
_entity.pdbx_description
1 polymer ?
#
loop_
_entity_poly.entity_id
_entity_poly.type
_entity_poly.pdbx_seq_one_letter_code
_entity_poly.pdbx_strand_id
1 'polypeptide(L)'
;MAEALAIRGALLNAASLDYHNICLRSDSQELIRAINGRKWTIELHGVLSDIDSLVFSASSTFTFCRFEFTPRSSNGPADRLAKAHLSLY
;
A
#
# COMPACT_ATOMS: atom_id res chain seq x y z
N MET A 1 -8.48 -7.52 -0.30
CA MET A 1 -8.22 -7.03 1.07
C MET A 1 -6.77 -7.22 1.52
N ALA A 2 -6.16 -8.40 1.35
CA ALA A 2 -4.77 -8.67 1.75
C ALA A 2 -3.74 -7.67 1.18
N GLU A 3 -3.84 -7.32 -0.10
CA GLU A 3 -2.95 -6.34 -0.74
C GLU A 3 -3.06 -4.95 -0.10
N ALA A 4 -4.28 -4.48 0.20
CA ALA A 4 -4.48 -3.19 0.86
C ALA A 4 -3.90 -3.18 2.29
N LEU A 5 -4.04 -4.29 3.02
CA LEU A 5 -3.42 -4.46 4.34
C LEU A 5 -1.89 -4.48 4.25
N ALA A 6 -1.33 -5.10 3.22
CA ALA A 6 0.11 -5.09 2.97
C ALA A 6 0.63 -3.66 2.68
N ILE A 7 -0.11 -2.87 1.89
CA ILE A 7 0.21 -1.45 1.66
C ILE A 7 0.18 -0.67 2.99
N ARG A 8 -0.88 -0.80 3.78
CA ARG A 8 -0.99 -0.16 5.09
C ARG A 8 0.16 -0.53 6.03
N GLY A 9 0.51 -1.82 6.10
CA GLY A 9 1.64 -2.30 6.90
C GLY A 9 2.97 -1.72 6.43
N ALA A 10 3.19 -1.65 5.12
CA ALA A 10 4.39 -1.04 4.54
C ALA A 10 4.49 0.46 4.88
N LEU A 11 3.38 1.19 4.86
CA LEU A 11 3.32 2.61 5.26
C LEU A 11 3.66 2.80 6.73
N LEU A 12 3.06 2.00 7.62
CA LEU A 12 3.35 2.08 9.06
C LEU A 12 4.82 1.77 9.35
N ASN A 13 5.38 0.76 8.70
CA ASN A 13 6.79 0.43 8.83
C ASN A 13 7.69 1.56 8.28
N ALA A 14 7.34 2.15 7.15
CA ALA A 14 8.09 3.27 6.59
C ALA A 14 8.04 4.51 7.51
N ALA A 15 6.88 4.80 8.10
CA ALA A 15 6.73 5.87 9.08
C ALA A 15 7.56 5.60 10.35
N SER A 16 7.58 4.35 10.83
CA SER A 16 8.43 3.92 11.96
C SER A 16 9.94 4.05 11.69
N LEU A 17 10.34 4.08 10.41
CA LEU A 17 11.73 4.23 9.99
C LEU A 17 12.07 5.67 9.59
N ASP A 18 11.17 6.64 9.87
CA ASP A 18 11.31 8.05 9.48
C ASP A 18 11.55 8.24 7.97
N TYR A 19 10.94 7.39 7.14
CA TYR A 19 10.95 7.63 5.70
C TYR A 19 9.89 8.65 5.32
N HIS A 20 10.35 9.76 4.75
CA HIS A 20 9.49 10.86 4.32
C HIS A 20 9.11 10.79 2.84
N ASN A 21 9.87 10.03 2.04
CA ASN A 21 9.67 9.88 0.61
C ASN A 21 9.49 8.41 0.26
N ILE A 22 8.31 8.03 -0.21
CA ILE A 22 7.99 6.64 -0.50
C ILE A 22 7.41 6.48 -1.91
N CYS A 23 7.77 5.38 -2.54
CA CYS A 23 7.14 4.92 -3.77
C CYS A 23 6.73 3.46 -3.56
N LEU A 24 5.43 3.23 -3.55
CA LEU A 24 4.84 1.95 -3.26
C LEU A 24 4.31 1.33 -4.55
N ARG A 25 4.78 0.12 -4.84
CA ARG A 25 4.45 -0.61 -6.06
C ARG A 25 3.60 -1.83 -5.75
N SER A 26 2.51 -2.00 -6.49
CA SER A 26 1.63 -3.16 -6.38
C SER A 26 1.29 -3.71 -7.76
N ASP A 27 1.15 -5.02 -7.88
CA ASP A 27 0.63 -5.70 -9.06
C ASP A 27 -0.90 -5.72 -9.14
N SER A 28 -1.57 -5.06 -8.20
CA SER A 28 -3.01 -4.88 -8.20
C SER A 28 -3.40 -3.55 -8.84
N GLN A 29 -3.67 -3.59 -10.15
CA GLN A 29 -4.03 -2.40 -10.92
C GLN A 29 -5.30 -1.72 -10.36
N GLU A 30 -6.31 -2.51 -9.96
CA GLU A 30 -7.56 -1.98 -9.40
C GLU A 30 -7.32 -1.25 -8.07
N LEU A 31 -6.46 -1.79 -7.20
CA LEU A 31 -6.10 -1.16 -5.93
C LEU A 31 -5.33 0.15 -6.14
N ILE A 32 -4.32 0.15 -7.02
CA ILE A 32 -3.56 1.36 -7.35
C ILE A 32 -4.48 2.45 -7.93
N ARG A 33 -5.43 2.06 -8.80
CA ARG A 33 -6.43 3.00 -9.35
C ARG A 33 -7.39 3.51 -8.28
N ALA A 34 -7.80 2.67 -7.34
CA ALA A 34 -8.65 3.08 -6.22
C ALA A 34 -7.94 4.09 -5.31
N ILE A 35 -6.67 3.85 -4.96
CA ILE A 35 -5.84 4.75 -4.14
C ILE A 35 -5.60 6.08 -4.86
N ASN A 36 -5.09 6.03 -6.10
CA ASN A 36 -4.81 7.25 -6.86
C ASN A 36 -6.08 8.04 -7.21
N GLY A 37 -7.20 7.35 -7.42
CA GLY A 37 -8.50 7.97 -7.70
C GLY A 37 -9.27 8.37 -6.45
N ARG A 38 -8.76 8.11 -5.23
CA ARG A 38 -9.47 8.26 -3.96
C ARG A 38 -10.89 7.70 -4.01
N LYS A 39 -11.05 6.54 -4.67
CA LYS A 39 -12.34 5.87 -4.83
C LYS A 39 -12.50 4.81 -3.75
N TRP A 40 -13.43 5.07 -2.85
CA TRP A 40 -13.72 4.25 -1.69
C TRP A 40 -14.73 3.17 -2.06
N THR A 41 -14.26 1.98 -2.45
CA THR A 41 -15.15 0.81 -2.52
C THR A 41 -15.52 0.36 -1.11
N ILE A 42 -16.81 0.09 -0.88
CA ILE A 42 -17.41 -0.17 0.45
C ILE A 42 -16.63 -1.26 1.22
N GLU A 43 -16.16 -2.31 0.55
CA GLU A 43 -15.40 -3.40 1.16
C GLU A 43 -13.99 -3.05 1.63
N LEU A 44 -13.38 -1.99 1.07
CA LEU A 44 -12.01 -1.57 1.38
C LEU A 44 -11.96 -0.23 2.12
N HIS A 45 -13.12 0.36 2.43
CA HIS A 45 -13.24 1.70 2.98
C HIS A 45 -12.36 1.88 4.23
N GLY A 46 -12.41 0.97 5.20
CA GLY A 46 -11.61 1.09 6.43
C GLY A 46 -10.10 1.16 6.18
N VAL A 47 -9.55 0.20 5.44
CA VAL A 47 -8.09 0.15 5.18
C VAL A 47 -7.62 1.29 4.29
N LEU A 48 -8.42 1.65 3.28
CA LEU A 48 -8.08 2.80 2.45
C LEU A 48 -8.11 4.09 3.28
N SER A 49 -9.06 4.25 4.22
CA SER A 49 -9.20 5.49 5.00
C SER A 49 -8.03 5.65 5.96
N ASP A 50 -7.54 4.53 6.50
CA ASP A 50 -6.28 4.49 7.24
C ASP A 50 -5.09 4.91 6.36
N ILE A 51 -4.99 4.37 5.15
CA ILE A 51 -3.91 4.74 4.20
C ILE A 51 -3.96 6.25 3.90
N ASP A 52 -5.15 6.81 3.68
CA ASP A 52 -5.31 8.22 3.39
C ASP A 52 -4.96 9.11 4.59
N SER A 53 -5.35 8.68 5.79
CA SER A 53 -4.99 9.36 7.03
C SER A 53 -3.49 9.32 7.30
N LEU A 54 -2.81 8.24 6.93
CA LEU A 54 -1.37 8.09 7.06
C LEU A 54 -0.59 8.93 6.06
N VAL A 55 -1.11 9.09 4.84
CA VAL A 55 -0.34 9.65 3.71
C VAL A 55 -0.76 11.08 3.36
N PHE A 56 -2.06 11.34 3.30
CA PHE A 56 -2.63 12.58 2.76
C PHE A 56 -3.17 13.52 3.85
N SER A 57 -3.19 13.09 5.12
CA SER A 57 -3.55 13.97 6.24
C SER A 57 -2.51 15.06 6.47
N ALA A 58 -2.94 16.19 7.04
CA ALA A 58 -2.06 17.30 7.44
C ALA A 58 -1.02 16.90 8.51
N SER A 59 -1.24 15.78 9.21
CA SER A 59 -0.32 15.22 10.20
C SER A 59 0.56 14.09 9.65
N SER A 60 0.51 13.82 8.33
CA SER A 60 1.36 12.82 7.69
C SER A 60 2.84 13.18 7.80
N THR A 61 3.68 12.18 8.09
CA THR A 61 5.14 12.33 8.07
C THR A 61 5.70 12.24 6.64
N PHE A 62 4.90 11.80 5.68
CA PHE A 62 5.32 11.65 4.30
C PHE A 62 5.26 12.99 3.55
N THR A 63 6.42 13.48 3.12
CA THR A 63 6.55 14.63 2.22
C THR A 63 6.24 14.25 0.77
N PHE A 64 6.57 13.01 0.38
CA PHE A 64 6.27 12.49 -0.95
C PHE A 64 5.78 11.05 -0.84
N CYS A 65 4.64 10.77 -1.47
CA CYS A 65 4.13 9.43 -1.59
C CYS A 65 3.56 9.20 -2.99
N ARG A 66 3.96 8.10 -3.63
CA ARG A 66 3.43 7.69 -4.92
C ARG A 66 3.05 6.21 -4.91
N PHE A 67 1.90 5.91 -5.52
CA PHE A 67 1.44 4.55 -5.75
C PHE A 67 1.50 4.22 -7.25
N GLU A 68 2.30 3.22 -7.61
CA GLU A 68 2.49 2.79 -9.00
C GLU A 68 2.07 1.33 -9.19
N PHE A 69 1.42 1.05 -10.32
CA PHE A 69 1.18 -0.32 -10.74
C PHE A 69 2.48 -0.90 -11.32
N THR A 70 2.79 -2.15 -10.96
CA THR A 70 3.91 -2.89 -11.55
C THR A 70 3.45 -4.29 -11.95
N PRO A 71 3.79 -4.78 -13.16
CA PRO A 71 3.38 -6.13 -13.58
C PRO A 71 3.90 -7.22 -12.62
N ARG A 72 3.14 -8.32 -12.47
CA ARG A 72 3.54 -9.45 -11.61
C ARG A 72 4.94 -9.98 -11.91
N SER A 73 5.32 -10.02 -13.18
CA SER A 73 6.66 -10.42 -13.62
C SER A 73 7.79 -9.57 -13.01
N SER A 74 7.49 -8.31 -12.67
CA SER A 74 8.40 -7.37 -12.03
C SER A 74 8.21 -7.26 -10.51
N ASN A 75 7.15 -7.87 -9.95
CA ASN A 75 6.85 -7.87 -8.51
C ASN A 75 7.30 -9.16 -7.78
N GLY A 76 8.25 -9.90 -8.36
CA GLY A 76 8.69 -11.20 -7.87
C GLY A 76 9.14 -11.26 -6.39
N PRO A 77 9.87 -10.27 -5.85
CA PRO A 77 10.22 -10.25 -4.43
C PRO A 77 9.00 -10.14 -3.50
N ALA A 78 8.04 -9.26 -3.82
CA ALA A 78 6.83 -9.09 -3.00
C ALA A 78 5.91 -10.32 -3.09
N ASP A 79 5.75 -10.90 -4.28
CA ASP A 79 4.98 -12.14 -4.48
C ASP A 79 5.57 -13.32 -3.70
N ARG A 80 6.90 -13.47 -3.69
CA ARG A 80 7.58 -14.49 -2.88
C ARG A 80 7.36 -14.30 -1.38
N LEU A 81 7.46 -13.06 -0.89
CA LEU A 81 7.19 -12.76 0.52
C LEU A 81 5.73 -13.06 0.89
N ALA A 82 4.78 -12.65 0.05
CA ALA A 82 3.37 -12.95 0.26
C ALA A 82 3.10 -14.46 0.31
N LYS A 83 3.69 -15.24 -0.61
CA LYS A 83 3.57 -16.70 -0.63
C LYS A 83 4.24 -17.37 0.57
N ALA A 84 5.38 -16.87 1.03
CA ALA A 84 6.05 -17.38 2.22
C ALA A 84 5.18 -17.21 3.47
N HIS A 85 4.49 -16.08 3.60
CA HIS A 85 3.57 -15.84 4.71
C HIS A 85 2.23 -16.57 4.58
N LEU A 86 1.78 -16.88 3.35
CA LEU A 86 0.59 -17.70 3.12
C LEU A 86 0.84 -19.19 3.44
N SER A 87 2.06 -19.68 3.19
CA SER A 87 2.48 -21.05 3.49
C SER A 87 2.65 -21.35 4.99
N LEU A 88 2.62 -20.32 5.85
CA LEU A 88 2.76 -20.45 7.30
C LEU A 88 1.39 -20.57 8.02
N TYR A 89 0.30 -20.71 7.27
CA TYR A 89 -1.06 -20.93 7.74
C TYR A 89 -1.63 -22.22 7.15
#